data_AF-A0A9E3B6P8-F1
#
_entry.id   AF-A0A9E3B6P8-F1
#
_cell.length_a   1.000
_cell.length_b   1.000
_cell.length_c   1.000
_cell.angle_alpha   90.00
_cell.angle_beta   90.00
_cell.angle_gamma   90.00
#
_symmetry.space_group_name_H-M   'P 1'
#
loop_
_entity.id
_entity.type
_entity.pdbx_description
1 polymer ?
#
loop_
_entity_poly.entity_id
_entity_poly.type
_entity_poly.pdbx_seq_one_letter_code
_entity_poly.pdbx_strand_id
1 'polypeptide(L)'
;MNWSGYFVNVQTLKVSFLQPSEAYQLITGPIQGVPVEQIFDQGVVEEILRVTNCHPFLLQALSSAVIDALNSRRLNKVEISDVAKAINIVFKNWGNTYFRDLWTRTDAVQRICLSILNKQGSADLLSIEQQSGLDGQIVSQAMEVLLDRDLVQVNEQRVYQLAAPILSKWIECNEVVAHRSEGGSIDSSRNSITLSPQ
;
A
#
# COMPACT_ATOMS: atom_id res chain seq x y z
N MET A 1 -23.72 8.66 36.79
CA MET A 1 -23.98 7.91 35.54
C MET A 1 -22.65 7.45 34.98
N ASN A 2 -22.41 6.13 34.95
CA ASN A 2 -21.13 5.53 34.58
C ASN A 2 -21.22 4.98 33.15
N TRP A 3 -20.89 5.81 32.15
CA TRP A 3 -21.05 5.54 30.73
C TRP A 3 -20.11 4.45 30.19
N SER A 4 -19.04 4.09 30.92
CA SER A 4 -18.06 3.09 30.49
C SER A 4 -18.58 1.64 30.53
N GLY A 5 -19.65 1.37 31.28
CA GLY A 5 -20.24 0.03 31.41
C GLY A 5 -21.04 -0.46 30.19
N TYR A 6 -21.30 0.40 29.19
CA TYR A 6 -22.00 0.03 27.95
C TYR A 6 -21.06 -0.43 26.83
N PHE A 7 -19.75 -0.23 26.98
CA PHE A 7 -18.72 -0.69 26.03
C PHE A 7 -18.11 -2.04 26.45
N VAL A 8 -18.86 -2.88 27.16
CA VAL A 8 -18.38 -4.16 27.69
C VAL A 8 -18.23 -5.23 26.59
N ASN A 9 -18.70 -4.97 25.36
CA ASN A 9 -18.53 -5.90 24.24
C ASN A 9 -18.31 -5.15 22.92
N VAL A 10 -17.13 -4.55 22.74
CA VAL A 10 -16.70 -4.04 21.43
C VAL A 10 -16.20 -5.23 20.61
N GLN A 11 -17.01 -5.68 19.64
CA GLN A 11 -16.55 -6.59 18.61
C GLN A 11 -15.89 -5.78 17.49
N THR A 12 -14.59 -5.94 17.32
CA THR A 12 -13.88 -5.34 16.19
C THR A 12 -14.22 -6.12 14.92
N LEU A 13 -15.07 -5.55 14.08
CA LEU A 13 -15.30 -6.06 12.73
C LEU A 13 -14.19 -5.52 11.82
N LYS A 14 -13.34 -6.42 11.33
CA LYS A 14 -12.34 -6.07 10.30
C LYS A 14 -13.07 -5.83 8.98
N VAL A 15 -13.03 -4.58 8.50
CA VAL A 15 -13.44 -4.24 7.14
C VAL A 15 -12.24 -4.54 6.23
N SER A 16 -12.30 -5.68 5.54
CA SER A 16 -11.27 -6.08 4.57
C SER A 16 -11.67 -5.61 3.16
N PHE A 17 -11.09 -6.22 2.12
CA PHE A 17 -11.36 -5.90 0.72
C PHE A 17 -12.85 -6.06 0.37
N LEU A 18 -13.35 -5.16 -0.48
CA LEU A 18 -14.70 -5.25 -1.03
C LEU A 18 -14.79 -6.41 -2.02
N GLN A 19 -15.99 -6.97 -2.19
CA GLN A 19 -16.25 -7.84 -3.34
C GLN A 19 -16.16 -7.02 -4.63
N PRO A 20 -15.71 -7.61 -5.76
CA PRO A 20 -15.57 -6.88 -7.02
C PRO A 20 -16.86 -6.18 -7.48
N SER A 21 -18.02 -6.77 -7.22
CA SER A 21 -19.33 -6.18 -7.52
C SER A 21 -19.64 -4.94 -6.67
N GLU A 22 -19.31 -4.98 -5.37
CA GLU A 22 -19.48 -3.84 -4.45
C GLU A 22 -18.50 -2.72 -4.80
N ALA A 23 -17.25 -3.06 -5.11
CA ALA A 23 -16.24 -2.11 -5.55
C ALA A 23 -16.62 -1.46 -6.87
N TYR A 24 -17.16 -2.22 -7.82
CA TYR A 24 -17.72 -1.70 -9.07
C TYR A 24 -18.85 -0.72 -8.79
N GLN A 25 -19.84 -1.10 -7.98
CA GLN A 25 -20.95 -0.22 -7.59
C GLN A 25 -20.46 1.07 -6.91
N LEU A 26 -19.40 0.99 -6.12
CA LEU A 26 -18.84 2.16 -5.44
C LEU A 26 -18.17 3.14 -6.42
N ILE A 27 -17.56 2.64 -7.49
CA ILE A 27 -17.03 3.49 -8.59
C ILE A 27 -18.18 4.05 -9.43
N THR A 28 -19.18 3.21 -9.75
CA THR A 28 -20.19 3.54 -10.76
C THR A 28 -21.47 4.18 -10.22
N GLY A 29 -21.70 4.12 -8.90
CA GLY A 29 -22.89 4.63 -8.24
C GLY A 29 -22.80 5.97 -7.49
N PRO A 30 -21.73 6.80 -7.54
CA PRO A 30 -21.66 7.96 -6.65
C PRO A 30 -22.62 9.10 -7.03
N ILE A 31 -23.09 9.18 -8.28
CA ILE A 31 -23.93 10.29 -8.76
C ILE A 31 -25.19 9.75 -9.45
N GLN A 32 -26.34 9.94 -8.81
CA GLN A 32 -27.63 9.62 -9.44
C GLN A 32 -27.86 10.51 -10.68
N GLY A 33 -28.24 9.87 -11.79
CA GLY A 33 -28.61 10.57 -13.03
C GLY A 33 -27.48 10.85 -14.01
N VAL A 34 -26.23 10.47 -13.70
CA VAL A 34 -25.10 10.53 -14.66
C VAL A 34 -24.73 9.10 -15.06
N PRO A 35 -24.87 8.71 -16.34
CA PRO A 35 -24.43 7.40 -16.79
C PRO A 35 -22.92 7.30 -16.68
N VAL A 36 -22.43 6.40 -15.85
CA VAL A 36 -20.98 6.27 -15.60
C VAL A 36 -20.23 5.82 -16.83
N GLU A 37 -20.88 5.15 -17.77
CA GLU A 37 -20.33 4.76 -19.07
C GLU A 37 -19.95 5.97 -19.94
N GLN A 38 -20.47 7.17 -19.63
CA GLN A 38 -20.05 8.41 -20.29
C GLN A 38 -18.70 8.93 -19.75
N ILE A 39 -18.37 8.59 -18.50
CA ILE A 39 -17.18 9.06 -17.79
C ILE A 39 -16.07 8.00 -17.83
N PHE A 40 -16.40 6.75 -17.54
CA PHE A 40 -15.48 5.63 -17.42
C PHE A 40 -15.78 4.58 -18.48
N ASP A 41 -14.79 4.29 -19.33
CA ASP A 41 -14.81 3.06 -20.10
C ASP A 41 -14.58 1.85 -19.18
N GLN A 42 -15.11 0.67 -19.56
CA GLN A 42 -14.98 -0.57 -18.78
C GLN A 42 -13.52 -0.87 -18.39
N GLY A 43 -12.57 -0.72 -19.32
CA GLY A 43 -11.16 -0.95 -19.06
C GLY A 43 -10.55 -0.01 -18.00
N VAL A 44 -11.11 1.19 -17.80
CA VAL A 44 -10.67 2.10 -16.73
C VAL A 44 -11.14 1.58 -15.37
N VAL A 45 -12.41 1.15 -15.28
CA VAL A 45 -12.97 0.60 -14.05
C VAL A 45 -12.21 -0.67 -13.65
N GLU A 46 -11.98 -1.58 -14.61
CA GLU A 46 -11.20 -2.80 -14.41
C GLU A 46 -9.78 -2.50 -13.91
N GLU A 47 -9.11 -1.49 -14.48
CA GLU A 47 -7.77 -1.12 -14.04
C GLU A 47 -7.77 -0.53 -12.61
N ILE A 48 -8.76 0.28 -12.25
CA ILE A 48 -8.91 0.79 -10.87
C ILE A 48 -9.11 -0.36 -9.89
N LEU A 49 -10.01 -1.30 -10.19
CA LEU A 49 -10.27 -2.47 -9.36
C LEU A 49 -9.01 -3.32 -9.20
N ARG A 50 -8.30 -3.58 -10.30
CA ARG A 50 -7.06 -4.37 -10.31
C ARG A 50 -5.96 -3.72 -9.48
N VAL A 51 -5.69 -2.43 -9.70
CA VAL A 51 -4.58 -1.70 -9.04
C VAL A 51 -4.80 -1.56 -7.53
N THR A 52 -6.06 -1.44 -7.12
CA THR A 52 -6.44 -1.28 -5.71
C THR A 52 -6.76 -2.61 -5.03
N ASN A 53 -6.87 -3.69 -5.80
CA ASN A 53 -7.40 -4.99 -5.39
C ASN A 53 -8.72 -4.88 -4.61
N CYS A 54 -9.58 -3.92 -4.96
CA CYS A 54 -10.83 -3.62 -4.26
C CYS A 54 -10.67 -3.17 -2.78
N HIS A 55 -9.49 -2.68 -2.38
CA HIS A 55 -9.29 -2.15 -1.03
C HIS A 55 -10.11 -0.85 -0.85
N PRO A 56 -11.05 -0.76 0.11
CA PRO A 56 -12.01 0.34 0.19
C PRO A 56 -11.37 1.73 0.16
N PHE A 57 -10.33 1.95 0.98
CA PHE A 57 -9.63 3.23 1.02
C PHE A 57 -8.88 3.56 -0.29
N LEU A 58 -8.09 2.62 -0.82
CA LEU A 58 -7.29 2.85 -2.04
C LEU A 58 -8.18 3.04 -3.27
N LEU A 59 -9.27 2.28 -3.34
CA LEU A 59 -10.34 2.42 -4.33
C LEU A 59 -10.89 3.85 -4.32
N GLN A 60 -11.33 4.34 -3.16
CA GLN A 60 -11.86 5.70 -3.03
C GLN A 60 -10.82 6.78 -3.31
N ALA A 61 -9.61 6.64 -2.78
CA ALA A 61 -8.54 7.61 -3.00
C ALA A 61 -8.16 7.71 -4.49
N LEU A 62 -8.08 6.58 -5.20
CA LEU A 62 -7.76 6.54 -6.62
C LEU A 62 -8.92 7.08 -7.46
N SER A 63 -10.16 6.66 -7.20
CA SER A 63 -11.34 7.17 -7.90
C SER A 63 -11.49 8.68 -7.74
N SER A 64 -11.32 9.22 -6.52
CA SER A 64 -11.33 10.66 -6.28
C SER A 64 -10.25 11.38 -7.08
N ALA A 65 -9.01 10.87 -7.05
CA ALA A 65 -7.91 11.47 -7.79
C ALA A 65 -8.13 11.48 -9.32
N VAL A 66 -8.75 10.44 -9.86
CA VAL A 66 -9.15 10.38 -11.28
C VAL A 66 -10.19 11.46 -11.60
N ILE A 67 -11.24 11.57 -10.79
CA ILE A 67 -12.31 12.56 -10.99
C ILE A 67 -11.78 13.99 -10.85
N ASP A 68 -10.95 14.27 -9.86
CA ASP A 68 -10.36 15.60 -9.66
C ASP A 68 -9.47 16.01 -10.84
N ALA A 69 -8.68 15.07 -11.38
CA ALA A 69 -7.85 15.29 -12.56
C ALA A 69 -8.71 15.55 -13.82
N LEU A 70 -9.81 14.81 -13.96
CA LEU A 70 -10.77 14.99 -15.06
C LEU A 70 -11.44 16.37 -15.00
N ASN A 71 -11.97 16.73 -13.83
CA ASN A 71 -12.62 18.02 -13.56
C ASN A 71 -11.67 19.19 -13.85
N SER A 72 -10.41 19.07 -13.44
CA SER A 72 -9.38 20.09 -13.68
C SER A 72 -9.09 20.33 -15.16
N ARG A 73 -9.23 19.29 -16.01
CA ARG A 73 -9.04 19.38 -17.46
C ARG A 73 -10.32 19.73 -18.23
N ARG A 74 -11.47 19.81 -17.53
CA ARG A 74 -12.81 20.02 -18.13
C ARG A 74 -13.13 19.00 -19.22
N LEU A 75 -12.69 17.76 -19.02
CA LEU A 75 -13.00 16.65 -19.90
C LEU A 75 -14.17 15.86 -19.32
N ASN A 76 -14.86 15.11 -20.18
CA ASN A 76 -16.02 14.32 -19.77
C ASN A 76 -15.74 12.82 -19.77
N LYS A 77 -14.51 12.41 -20.14
CA LYS A 77 -14.14 11.01 -20.31
C LYS A 77 -12.74 10.74 -19.77
N VAL A 78 -12.61 9.65 -19.02
CA VAL A 78 -11.36 9.15 -18.43
C VAL A 78 -10.71 8.15 -19.39
N GLU A 79 -9.40 8.29 -19.59
CA GLU A 79 -8.61 7.27 -20.27
C GLU A 79 -7.85 6.39 -19.27
N ILE A 80 -7.46 5.18 -19.69
CA ILE A 80 -6.60 4.30 -18.87
C ILE A 80 -5.30 5.02 -18.45
N SER A 81 -4.76 5.89 -19.31
CA SER A 81 -3.58 6.69 -19.01
C SER A 81 -3.76 7.64 -17.81
N ASP A 82 -4.99 8.03 -17.52
CA ASP A 82 -5.32 8.91 -16.40
C ASP A 82 -5.31 8.16 -15.06
N VAL A 83 -5.54 6.85 -15.05
CA VAL A 83 -5.35 6.02 -13.84
C VAL A 83 -3.89 6.05 -13.39
N ALA A 84 -2.95 5.90 -14.33
CA ALA A 84 -1.53 5.97 -14.02
C ALA A 84 -1.11 7.33 -13.44
N LYS A 85 -1.67 8.44 -13.96
CA LYS A 85 -1.45 9.79 -13.42
C LYS A 85 -2.08 9.94 -12.03
N ALA A 86 -3.29 9.41 -11.83
CA ALA A 86 -4.00 9.46 -10.57
C ALA A 86 -3.27 8.68 -9.46
N ILE A 87 -2.59 7.57 -9.78
CA ILE A 87 -1.72 6.88 -8.81
C ILE A 87 -0.63 7.82 -8.27
N ASN A 88 -0.01 8.64 -9.12
CA ASN A 88 0.99 9.61 -8.67
C ASN A 88 0.37 10.68 -7.76
N ILE A 89 -0.87 11.10 -8.03
CA ILE A 89 -1.63 12.02 -7.16
C ILE A 89 -1.91 11.34 -5.81
N VAL A 90 -2.32 10.07 -5.81
CA VAL A 90 -2.53 9.28 -4.59
C VAL A 90 -1.23 9.21 -3.78
N PHE A 91 -0.09 8.94 -4.40
CA PHE A 91 1.20 8.94 -3.70
C PHE A 91 1.59 10.31 -3.16
N LYS A 92 1.32 11.39 -3.90
CA LYS A 92 1.58 12.75 -3.41
C LYS A 92 0.73 13.07 -2.18
N ASN A 93 -0.55 12.69 -2.20
CA ASN A 93 -1.51 13.06 -1.15
C ASN A 93 -1.43 12.14 0.07
N TRP A 94 -1.18 10.84 -0.14
CA TRP A 94 -1.29 9.80 0.87
C TRP A 94 0.01 9.05 1.14
N GLY A 95 1.07 9.28 0.35
CA GLY A 95 2.36 8.61 0.52
C GLY A 95 2.99 8.87 1.88
N ASN A 96 2.98 10.13 2.34
CA ASN A 96 3.52 10.54 3.63
C ASN A 96 2.58 10.24 4.82
N THR A 97 1.36 9.81 4.58
CA THR A 97 0.40 9.52 5.65
C THR A 97 0.07 8.04 5.65
N TYR A 98 -0.87 7.62 4.81
CA TYR A 98 -1.35 6.24 4.75
C TYR A 98 -0.22 5.23 4.48
N PHE A 99 0.51 5.37 3.38
CA PHE A 99 1.51 4.36 3.01
C PHE A 99 2.71 4.36 3.96
N ARG A 100 3.17 5.55 4.37
CA ARG A 100 4.23 5.68 5.38
C ARG A 100 3.82 5.10 6.73
N ASP A 101 2.57 5.29 7.17
CA ASP A 101 2.06 4.67 8.39
C ASP A 101 2.04 3.13 8.28
N LEU A 102 1.57 2.58 7.16
CA LEU A 102 1.63 1.14 6.91
C LEU A 102 3.06 0.60 7.03
N TRP A 103 4.02 1.27 6.39
CA TRP A 103 5.44 0.88 6.38
C TRP A 103 6.15 1.08 7.73
N THR A 104 5.88 2.17 8.44
CA THR A 104 6.50 2.41 9.76
C THR A 104 6.03 1.41 10.80
N ARG A 105 4.80 0.89 10.66
CA ARG A 105 4.26 -0.18 11.49
C ARG A 105 4.74 -1.58 11.09
N THR A 106 5.48 -1.76 9.99
CA THR A 106 6.13 -3.04 9.70
C THR A 106 7.52 -3.08 10.31
N ASP A 107 7.89 -4.22 10.88
CA ASP A 107 9.23 -4.44 11.41
C ASP A 107 10.24 -4.80 10.29
N ALA A 108 11.51 -4.97 10.66
CA ALA A 108 12.58 -5.27 9.70
C ALA A 108 12.36 -6.59 8.94
N VAL A 109 11.88 -7.63 9.61
CA VAL A 109 11.60 -8.95 9.00
C VAL A 109 10.46 -8.83 8.00
N GLN A 110 9.37 -8.21 8.40
CA GLN A 110 8.21 -7.96 7.56
C GLN A 110 8.60 -7.17 6.30
N ARG A 111 9.45 -6.14 6.42
CA ARG A 111 9.94 -5.36 5.28
C ARG A 111 10.79 -6.19 4.33
N ILE A 112 11.64 -7.08 4.85
CA ILE A 112 12.40 -8.03 4.02
C ILE A 112 11.45 -8.93 3.23
N CYS A 113 10.44 -9.52 3.86
CA CYS A 113 9.43 -10.35 3.20
C CYS A 113 8.66 -9.56 2.12
N LEU A 114 8.23 -8.32 2.43
CA LEU A 114 7.55 -7.45 1.46
C LEU A 114 8.45 -7.10 0.26
N SER A 115 9.75 -6.83 0.49
CA SER A 115 10.73 -6.57 -0.57
C SER A 115 10.92 -7.77 -1.51
N ILE A 116 11.00 -8.97 -0.93
CA ILE A 116 11.13 -10.24 -1.66
C ILE A 116 9.90 -10.47 -2.54
N LEU A 117 8.69 -10.28 -1.99
CA LEU A 117 7.43 -10.38 -2.74
C LEU A 117 7.34 -9.30 -3.83
N ASN A 118 7.76 -8.08 -3.54
CA ASN A 118 7.75 -6.99 -4.51
C ASN A 118 8.63 -7.31 -5.73
N LYS A 119 9.81 -7.91 -5.53
CA LYS A 119 10.75 -8.26 -6.60
C LYS A 119 10.30 -9.47 -7.43
N GLN A 120 9.65 -10.44 -6.80
CA GLN A 120 9.23 -11.68 -7.47
C GLN A 120 7.79 -11.65 -7.98
N GLY A 121 6.99 -10.67 -7.54
CA GLY A 121 5.54 -10.64 -7.72
C GLY A 121 4.81 -11.57 -6.73
N SER A 122 5.26 -12.83 -6.63
CA SER A 122 4.68 -13.82 -5.74
C SER A 122 5.71 -14.89 -5.32
N ALA A 123 5.60 -15.43 -4.11
CA ALA A 123 6.50 -16.46 -3.60
C ALA A 123 5.83 -17.35 -2.54
N ASP A 124 6.24 -18.62 -2.45
CA ASP A 124 5.87 -19.49 -1.32
C ASP A 124 6.76 -19.23 -0.09
N LEU A 125 6.40 -19.82 1.05
CA LEU A 125 7.12 -19.60 2.31
C LEU A 125 8.59 -20.05 2.24
N LEU A 126 8.86 -21.17 1.57
CA LEU A 126 10.20 -21.73 1.42
C LEU A 126 11.10 -20.81 0.58
N SER A 127 10.56 -20.24 -0.49
CA SER A 127 11.27 -19.28 -1.35
C SER A 127 11.59 -17.99 -0.60
N ILE A 128 10.67 -17.52 0.25
CA ILE A 128 10.90 -16.34 1.11
C ILE A 128 11.97 -16.65 2.16
N GLU A 129 11.92 -17.82 2.79
CA GLU A 129 12.95 -18.28 3.75
C GLU A 129 14.33 -18.31 3.11
N GLN A 130 14.46 -18.99 1.96
CA GLN A 130 15.73 -19.10 1.23
C GLN A 130 16.33 -17.76 0.82
N GLN A 131 15.49 -16.80 0.40
CA GLN A 131 15.96 -15.50 -0.06
C GLN A 131 16.20 -14.50 1.06
N SER A 132 15.45 -14.61 2.16
CA SER A 132 15.67 -13.77 3.34
C SER A 132 16.86 -14.23 4.17
N GLY A 133 17.20 -15.53 4.10
CA GLY A 133 18.21 -16.15 4.98
C GLY A 133 17.79 -16.19 6.45
N LEU A 134 16.50 -15.97 6.73
CA LEU A 134 15.92 -15.99 8.07
C LEU A 134 15.38 -17.38 8.40
N ASP A 135 15.21 -17.64 9.69
CA ASP A 135 14.59 -18.87 10.18
C ASP A 135 13.13 -18.98 9.71
N GLY A 136 12.72 -20.17 9.27
CA GLY A 136 11.37 -20.42 8.74
C GLY A 136 10.23 -20.08 9.71
N GLN A 137 10.44 -20.22 11.03
CA GLN A 137 9.43 -19.84 12.03
C GLN A 137 9.29 -18.32 12.11
N ILE A 138 10.40 -17.59 12.02
CA ILE A 138 10.40 -16.11 11.98
C ILE A 138 9.67 -15.61 10.73
N VAL A 139 9.94 -16.21 9.57
CA VAL A 139 9.26 -15.86 8.31
C VAL A 139 7.77 -16.18 8.40
N SER A 140 7.39 -17.36 8.89
CA SER A 140 5.98 -17.72 9.06
C SER A 140 5.23 -16.72 9.94
N GLN A 141 5.81 -16.35 11.09
CA GLN A 141 5.19 -15.39 12.00
C GLN A 141 5.04 -14.00 11.36
N ALA A 142 6.03 -13.56 10.59
CA ALA A 142 5.95 -12.29 9.87
C ALA A 142 4.88 -12.33 8.79
N MET A 143 4.77 -13.43 8.03
CA MET A 143 3.75 -13.61 6.99
C MET A 143 2.33 -13.64 7.57
N GLU A 144 2.13 -14.27 8.73
CA GLU A 144 0.85 -14.24 9.44
C GLU A 144 0.43 -12.83 9.83
N VAL A 145 1.35 -12.02 10.38
CA VAL A 145 1.08 -10.63 10.73
C VAL A 145 0.78 -9.79 9.47
N LEU A 146 1.51 -10.01 8.38
CA LEU A 146 1.27 -9.31 7.12
C LEU A 146 -0.10 -9.67 6.50
N LEU A 147 -0.53 -10.93 6.62
CA LEU A 147 -1.86 -11.39 6.21
C LEU A 147 -2.96 -10.75 7.06
N ASP A 148 -2.80 -10.77 8.39
CA ASP A 148 -3.80 -10.17 9.30
C ASP A 148 -3.96 -8.66 9.05
N ARG A 149 -2.90 -8.00 8.59
CA ARG A 149 -2.90 -6.57 8.25
C ARG A 149 -3.30 -6.25 6.81
N ASP A 150 -3.73 -7.23 6.01
CA ASP A 150 -4.11 -7.04 4.60
C ASP A 150 -2.99 -6.41 3.74
N LEU A 151 -1.71 -6.65 4.10
CA LEU A 151 -0.56 -6.18 3.31
C LEU A 151 -0.11 -7.22 2.28
N VAL A 152 -0.39 -8.49 2.54
CA VAL A 152 -0.18 -9.61 1.63
C VAL A 152 -1.46 -10.43 1.54
N GLN A 153 -1.58 -11.21 0.48
CA GLN A 153 -2.62 -12.20 0.29
C GLN A 153 -1.98 -13.53 -0.11
N VAL A 154 -2.68 -14.62 0.18
CA VAL A 154 -2.22 -15.98 -0.11
C VAL A 154 -3.28 -16.71 -0.92
N ASN A 155 -2.86 -17.43 -1.95
CA ASN A 155 -3.76 -18.27 -2.74
C ASN A 155 -3.92 -19.67 -2.11
N GLU A 156 -4.76 -20.51 -2.72
CA GLU A 156 -4.99 -21.90 -2.29
C GLU A 156 -3.70 -22.75 -2.29
N GLN A 157 -2.73 -22.39 -3.13
CA GLN A 157 -1.44 -23.07 -3.26
C GLN A 157 -0.37 -22.54 -2.29
N ARG A 158 -0.75 -21.71 -1.29
CA ARG A 158 0.18 -21.10 -0.32
C ARG A 158 1.25 -20.20 -0.93
N VAL A 159 0.95 -19.63 -2.10
CA VAL A 159 1.78 -18.61 -2.74
C VAL A 159 1.29 -17.25 -2.28
N TYR A 160 2.20 -16.46 -1.71
CA TYR A 160 1.97 -15.13 -1.20
C TYR A 160 2.26 -14.08 -2.27
N GLN A 161 1.52 -12.98 -2.25
CA GLN A 161 1.77 -11.78 -3.06
C GLN A 161 1.34 -10.54 -2.30
N LEU A 162 1.82 -9.36 -2.72
CA LEU A 162 1.34 -8.10 -2.16
C LEU A 162 -0.17 -7.94 -2.38
N ALA A 163 -0.85 -7.39 -1.38
CA ALA A 163 -2.31 -7.36 -1.39
C ALA A 163 -2.88 -6.38 -2.42
N ALA A 164 -2.11 -5.38 -2.88
CA ALA A 164 -2.54 -4.49 -3.95
C ALA A 164 -1.36 -4.03 -4.81
N PRO A 165 -1.48 -4.00 -6.16
CA PRO A 165 -0.43 -3.48 -7.04
C PRO A 165 0.00 -2.04 -6.74
N ILE A 166 -0.92 -1.18 -6.28
CA ILE A 166 -0.56 0.19 -5.88
C ILE A 166 0.40 0.24 -4.69
N LEU A 167 0.35 -0.75 -3.78
CA LEU A 167 1.29 -0.86 -2.66
C LEU A 167 2.67 -1.25 -3.17
N SER A 168 2.76 -2.22 -4.09
CA SER A 168 4.01 -2.61 -4.76
C SER A 168 4.71 -1.41 -5.38
N LYS A 169 3.97 -0.63 -6.17
CA LYS A 169 4.51 0.57 -6.82
C LYS A 169 4.96 1.65 -5.84
N TRP A 170 4.30 1.78 -4.68
CA TRP A 170 4.75 2.67 -3.63
C TRP A 170 6.06 2.19 -3.00
N ILE A 171 6.19 0.89 -2.71
CA ILE A 171 7.41 0.27 -2.17
C ILE A 171 8.58 0.50 -3.13
N GLU A 172 8.42 0.24 -4.43
CA GLU A 172 9.46 0.47 -5.44
C GLU A 172 10.01 1.91 -5.43
N CYS A 173 9.10 2.88 -5.29
CA CYS A 173 9.46 4.29 -5.29
C CYS A 173 10.16 4.74 -3.99
N ASN A 174 9.97 4.01 -2.87
CA ASN A 174 10.45 4.43 -1.55
C ASN A 174 11.56 3.53 -0.97
N GLU A 175 11.74 2.28 -1.42
CA GLU A 175 12.91 1.45 -1.09
C GLU A 175 14.21 2.11 -1.56
N VAL A 176 14.20 2.72 -2.75
CA VAL A 176 15.35 3.47 -3.29
C VAL A 176 15.74 4.67 -2.42
N VAL A 177 14.76 5.24 -1.70
CA VAL A 177 14.98 6.37 -0.79
C VAL A 177 15.45 5.88 0.59
N ALA A 178 14.90 4.77 1.08
CA ALA A 178 15.27 4.18 2.37
C ALA A 178 16.76 3.80 2.44
N HIS A 179 17.31 3.21 1.37
CA HIS A 179 18.74 2.90 1.26
C HIS A 179 19.65 4.13 1.31
N ARG A 180 19.15 5.34 1.00
CA ARG A 180 19.92 6.59 1.10
C ARG A 180 19.88 7.21 2.50
N SER A 181 18.79 7.05 3.23
CA SER A 181 18.62 7.61 4.58
C SER A 181 19.35 6.82 5.67
N GLU A 182 19.63 5.52 5.46
CA GLU A 182 20.36 4.68 6.44
C GLU A 182 21.90 4.80 6.30
N GLY A 183 22.41 5.41 5.23
CA GLY A 183 23.85 5.65 5.00
C GLY A 183 24.40 6.98 5.55
N GLY A 184 23.58 7.76 6.26
CA GLY A 184 23.88 9.14 6.68
C GLY A 184 24.11 9.33 8.18
N SER A 185 24.92 8.48 8.83
CA SER A 185 25.42 8.78 10.17
C SER A 185 26.72 8.03 10.50
N ILE A 186 27.78 8.32 9.74
CA ILE A 186 29.16 8.08 10.18
C ILE A 186 29.98 9.27 9.68
N ASP A 187 30.27 10.24 10.54
CA ASP A 187 31.64 10.60 10.95
C ASP A 187 31.70 11.98 11.64
N SER A 188 32.75 12.14 12.46
CA SER A 188 33.34 13.37 13.00
C SER A 188 33.09 13.63 14.48
N SER A 189 33.64 12.74 15.32
CA SER A 189 34.14 13.11 16.66
C SER A 189 35.43 12.37 16.98
N ARG A 190 36.48 12.62 16.18
CA ARG A 190 37.88 12.46 16.58
C ARG A 190 38.73 13.51 15.87
N ASN A 191 38.90 14.66 16.52
CA ASN A 191 40.20 15.32 16.54
C ASN A 191 40.27 16.31 17.71
N SER A 192 40.98 15.90 18.75
CA SER A 192 41.42 16.77 19.84
C SER A 192 42.69 16.18 20.41
N ILE A 193 43.84 16.48 19.81
CA ILE A 193 45.15 16.55 20.51
C ILE A 193 45.99 17.67 19.86
N THR A 194 45.94 18.84 20.51
CA THR A 194 47.00 19.81 20.84
C THR A 194 48.40 19.67 20.23
N LEU A 195 49.02 20.78 19.78
CA LEU A 195 50.05 21.54 20.54
C LEU A 195 50.73 22.62 19.68
N SER A 196 50.68 23.87 20.15
CA SER A 196 51.79 24.83 20.08
C SER A 196 51.57 25.87 21.18
N PRO A 197 52.57 26.05 22.06
CA PRO A 197 52.86 27.38 22.55
C PRO A 197 54.32 27.77 22.27
N GLN A 198 54.52 29.08 22.39
CA GLN A 198 55.70 29.91 22.17
C GLN A 198 57.05 29.30 22.54
#